data_AF-A0AAU2D578-F1
#
_entry.id   AF-A0AAU2D578-F1
#
_cell.length_a   1.000
_cell.length_b   1.000
_cell.length_c   1.000
_cell.angle_alpha   90.00
_cell.angle_beta   90.00
_cell.angle_gamma   90.00
#
_symmetry.space_group_name_H-M   'P 1'
#
loop_
_entity.id
_entity.type
_entity.pdbx_description
1 polymer ?
#
loop_
_entity_poly.entity_id
_entity_poly.type
_entity_poly.pdbx_seq_one_letter_code
_entity_poly.pdbx_strand_id
1 'polypeptide(L)' 'MPEYEFVDVYVPRGVSRKDATRLLTDHAEYGHWELDRLSLMRDGSRRVRLRRRIIRQVRATW' A
#
# COMPACT_ATOMS: atom_id res chain seq x y z
N MET A 1 15.03 14.66 -1.32
CA MET A 1 14.33 13.70 -2.21
C MET A 1 13.36 12.88 -1.37
N PRO A 2 12.17 12.48 -1.86
CA PRO A 2 11.20 11.74 -1.05
C PRO A 2 11.78 10.39 -0.61
N GLU A 3 11.67 10.04 0.66
CA GLU A 3 12.19 8.77 1.18
C GLU A 3 11.28 7.58 0.83
N TYR A 4 10.01 7.86 0.58
CA TYR A 4 8.96 6.88 0.33
C TYR A 4 8.23 7.16 -0.97
N GLU A 5 7.82 6.09 -1.62
CA GLU A 5 6.82 6.07 -2.69
C GLU A 5 5.46 5.71 -2.10
N PHE A 6 4.38 6.24 -2.67
CA PHE A 6 3.01 5.99 -2.21
C PHE A 6 2.12 5.51 -3.34
N VAL A 7 1.19 4.61 -3.02
CA VAL A 7 0.11 4.19 -3.93
C VAL A 7 -1.22 4.15 -3.19
N ASP A 8 -2.28 4.57 -3.88
CA ASP A 8 -3.64 4.53 -3.35
C ASP A 8 -4.37 3.29 -3.92
N VAL A 9 -4.95 2.48 -3.03
CA VAL A 9 -5.72 1.28 -3.33
C VAL A 9 -7.16 1.52 -2.92
N TYR A 10 -8.08 1.32 -3.87
CA TYR A 10 -9.51 1.39 -3.63
C TYR A 10 -10.10 -0.02 -3.48
N VAL A 11 -10.84 -0.24 -2.39
CA VAL A 11 -11.53 -1.50 -2.12
C VAL A 11 -13.04 -1.23 -2.13
N PRO A 12 -13.79 -1.77 -3.10
CA PRO A 12 -15.23 -1.55 -3.20
C PRO A 12 -16.01 -2.05 -1.98
N ARG A 13 -17.19 -1.45 -1.77
CA ARG A 13 -18.20 -2.01 -0.86
C ARG A 13 -18.60 -3.39 -1.35
N GLY A 14 -18.58 -4.39 -0.47
CA GLY A 14 -18.85 -5.80 -0.82
C GLY A 14 -17.63 -6.70 -0.74
N VAL A 15 -16.41 -6.15 -0.79
CA VAL A 15 -15.21 -6.93 -0.47
C VAL A 15 -15.19 -7.21 1.03
N SER A 16 -15.12 -8.49 1.38
CA SER A 16 -15.09 -8.90 2.79
C SER A 16 -13.87 -8.32 3.50
N ARG A 17 -13.90 -8.27 4.83
CA ARG A 17 -12.71 -7.84 5.59
C ARG A 17 -11.53 -8.78 5.31
N LYS A 18 -11.78 -10.08 5.24
CA LYS A 18 -10.76 -11.12 5.01
C LYS A 18 -10.11 -10.98 3.63
N ASP A 19 -10.91 -10.74 2.59
CA ASP A 19 -10.39 -10.59 1.23
C ASP A 19 -9.59 -9.30 1.07
N ALA A 20 -10.01 -8.21 1.71
CA ALA A 20 -9.21 -6.99 1.73
C ALA A 20 -7.91 -7.17 2.51
N THR A 21 -7.93 -7.89 3.65
CA THR A 21 -6.70 -8.24 4.37
C THR A 21 -5.76 -9.02 3.46
N ARG A 22 -6.26 -10.05 2.77
CA ARG A 22 -5.45 -10.83 1.82
C ARG A 22 -4.86 -9.95 0.71
N LEU A 23 -5.66 -9.10 0.09
CA LEU A 23 -5.20 -8.17 -0.95
C LEU A 23 -4.07 -7.26 -0.45
N LEU A 24 -4.21 -6.69 0.76
CA LEU A 24 -3.17 -5.84 1.34
C LEU A 24 -1.92 -6.62 1.76
N THR A 25 -2.09 -7.87 2.22
CA THR A 25 -0.98 -8.78 2.49
C THR A 25 -0.22 -9.13 1.21
N ASP A 26 -0.90 -9.39 0.11
CA ASP A 26 -0.25 -9.68 -1.18
C ASP A 26 0.57 -8.46 -1.67
N HIS A 27 0.05 -7.24 -1.49
CA HIS A 27 0.83 -6.02 -1.75
C HIS A 27 2.09 -5.92 -0.88
N ALA A 28 2.00 -6.28 0.40
CA ALA A 28 3.14 -6.27 1.31
C ALA A 28 4.18 -7.33 0.92
N GLU A 29 3.74 -8.55 0.63
CA GLU A 29 4.60 -9.69 0.30
C GLU A 29 5.35 -9.46 -1.02
N TYR A 30 4.63 -9.10 -2.09
CA TYR A 30 5.21 -9.04 -3.44
C TYR A 30 5.73 -7.67 -3.84
N GLY A 31 5.23 -6.59 -3.22
CA GLY A 31 5.59 -5.23 -3.58
C GLY A 31 6.36 -4.47 -2.50
N HIS A 32 6.61 -5.10 -1.34
CA HIS A 32 7.19 -4.47 -0.15
C HIS A 32 6.45 -3.21 0.29
N TRP A 33 5.13 -3.21 0.10
CA TRP A 33 4.26 -2.12 0.49
C TRP A 33 3.85 -2.24 1.95
N GLU A 34 3.91 -1.14 2.68
CA GLU A 34 3.43 -1.02 4.05
C GLU A 34 2.13 -0.22 4.09
N LEU A 35 1.27 -0.54 5.06
CA LEU A 35 0.04 0.22 5.30
C LEU A 35 0.39 1.60 5.89
N ASP A 36 0.11 2.68 5.16
CA ASP A 36 0.30 4.06 5.62
C ASP A 36 -0.98 4.63 6.22
N ARG A 37 -2.11 4.44 5.53
CA ARG A 37 -3.42 4.90 5.99
C ARG A 37 -4.52 3.99 5.47
N LEU A 38 -5.51 3.70 6.30
CA LEU A 38 -6.74 3.04 5.90
C LEU A 38 -7.94 3.88 6.35
N SER A 39 -8.91 4.08 5.46
CA SER A 39 -10.15 4.79 5.75
C SER A 39 -11.33 3.99 5.24
N LEU A 40 -12.25 3.66 6.15
CA LEU A 40 -13.55 3.08 5.81
C LEU A 40 -14.53 4.23 5.54
N MET A 41 -15.09 4.24 4.35
CA MET A 41 -16.03 5.25 3.90
C MET A 41 -17.46 4.88 4.34
N ARG A 42 -18.35 5.88 4.41
CA ARG A 42 -19.77 5.68 4.81
C ARG A 42 -20.53 4.72 3.89
N ASP A 43 -20.14 4.62 2.63
CA ASP A 43 -20.72 3.69 1.65
C ASP A 43 -20.23 2.24 1.81
N GLY A 44 -19.32 1.98 2.76
CA GLY A 44 -18.73 0.67 3.03
C GLY A 44 -17.49 0.35 2.18
N SER A 45 -17.08 1.24 1.28
CA SER A 45 -15.81 1.12 0.56
C SER A 45 -14.63 1.49 1.46
N ARG A 46 -13.42 1.05 1.10
CA ARG A 46 -12.19 1.41 1.82
C ARG A 46 -11.23 2.10 0.86
N ARG A 47 -10.63 3.20 1.31
CA ARG A 47 -9.48 3.82 0.66
C ARG A 47 -8.25 3.53 1.49
N VAL A 48 -7.24 2.96 0.85
CA VAL A 48 -6.01 2.56 1.51
C VAL A 48 -4.86 3.27 0.83
N ARG A 49 -4.00 3.91 1.60
CA ARG A 49 -2.71 4.40 1.15
C ARG A 49 -1.64 3.44 1.62
N LEU A 50 -0.83 3.01 0.67
CA LEU A 50 0.34 2.19 0.91
C LEU A 50 1.60 3.02 0.66
N ARG A 51 2.68 2.66 1.35
CA ARG A 51 3.99 3.29 1.17
C ARG A 51 5.10 2.25 1.06
N ARG A 52 6.18 2.55 0.33
CA ARG A 52 7.41 1.74 0.34
C ARG A 52 8.64 2.63 0.30
N ARG A 53 9.75 2.20 0.87
CA ARG A 53 11.01 2.97 0.85
C ARG A 53 11.60 2.99 -0.56
N ILE A 54 12.04 4.16 -1.01
CA ILE A 54 12.76 4.28 -2.28
C ILE A 54 14.21 3.84 -2.07
N ILE A 55 14.56 2.68 -2.63
CA ILE A 55 15.93 2.18 -2.63
C ILE A 55 16.71 2.92 -3.73
N ARG A 56 17.70 3.70 -3.32
CA ARG A 56 18.59 4.41 -4.25
C ARG A 56 19.87 3.61 -4.37
N GLN A 57 20.15 3.10 -5.57
CA GLN A 57 21.44 2.52 -5.85
C GLN A 57 22.46 3.66 -6.01
N VAL A 58 23.25 3.90 -4.97
CA VAL A 58 24.41 4.78 -5.08
C VAL A 58 25.46 4.01 -5.86
N ARG A 59 25.77 4.45 -7.08
CA ARG A 59 26.90 3.87 -7.82
C ARG A 59 28.18 4.27 -7.11
N ALA A 60 28.93 3.29 -6.62
CA ALA A 60 30.27 3.52 -6.15
C ALA A 60 31.16 3.80 -7.37
N THR A 61 31.57 5.05 -7.54
CA THR A 61 32.71 5.41 -8.39
C THR A 61 33.96 5.32 -7.53
N TRP A 62 34.77 4.30 -7.78
CA TRP A 62 36.16 4.23 -7.36
C TRP A 62 37.06 4.98 -8.34
#